data_AF-A0A2U1VBG4-F1
#
_entry.id   AF-A0A2U1VBG4-F1
#
_cell.length_a   1.000
_cell.length_b   1.000
_cell.length_c   1.000
_cell.angle_alpha   90.00
_cell.angle_beta   90.00
_cell.angle_gamma   90.00
#
_symmetry.space_group_name_H-M   'P 1'
#
loop_
_entity.id
_entity.type
_entity.pdbx_description
1 polymer ?
#
loop_
_entity_poly.entity_id
_entity_poly.type
_entity_poly.pdbx_seq_one_letter_code
_entity_poly.pdbx_strand_id
1 'polypeptide(L)'
;MTLLFRALTLSLVLVAAGCGGTPEPGLADRGIGGTGIAVTDRGIGGTGIVGTVTAFGSVWVNGLRVALPPATAVRIEGRTADADAVRIGHMVAMTAAPTGPTGLTAQTIDVRFAVAGPVEEADGNGGIVLGQRVDTATAEQRHILHPGAWVAVSGLRRPDGRIDASRVDPWEPAQGWLLRGRVDAVTPTTLVVAGRTLWRSRSLDRPLPAVGTTVRVAGSAAGEPSALSVAPDPFNPFGTTVGALSVETYVDGGGQTQALGPTVETSGDSAASTRVVIDSVVTPGGGLGHSRAYSAPGLGGRAVPGADPSARAASLARQGNPAGGPPGPDAPGQGMRGPPGGEGPAIDGHTWDAPGNAPANGERREGAAATPPAAPSPPGAASADSSARAAESNPAATPQGGPQGSPPGGSFGRDSGARDTRGGPAGGPPGGRPGGGPGGGGGPGGGPGGPGGPPGGGRPGRDG
;
A
#
# COMPACT_ATOMS: atom_id res chain seq x y z
N MET A 1 7.12 68.46 -31.49
CA MET A 1 7.76 69.80 -31.45
C MET A 1 6.89 70.65 -30.55
N THR A 2 7.29 71.13 -29.37
CA THR A 2 8.58 71.68 -28.96
C THR A 2 8.68 71.62 -27.43
N LEU A 3 9.87 71.33 -26.89
CA LEU A 3 10.20 71.38 -25.47
C LEU A 3 9.99 72.78 -24.88
N LEU A 4 9.78 72.88 -23.56
CA LEU A 4 10.60 73.79 -22.76
C LEU A 4 10.67 73.37 -21.28
N PHE A 5 11.91 73.08 -20.87
CA PHE A 5 12.38 72.95 -19.49
C PHE A 5 12.25 74.30 -18.75
N ARG A 6 11.89 74.27 -17.46
CA ARG A 6 12.47 75.18 -16.46
C ARG A 6 12.54 74.54 -15.09
N ALA A 7 13.76 74.46 -14.58
CA ALA A 7 14.14 74.04 -13.24
C ALA A 7 13.86 75.15 -12.21
N LEU A 8 13.48 74.76 -11.00
CA LEU A 8 13.88 75.49 -9.79
C LEU A 8 13.91 74.54 -8.57
N THR A 9 15.07 74.49 -7.96
CA THR A 9 15.47 73.83 -6.72
C THR A 9 14.84 74.44 -5.46
N LEU A 10 14.50 73.62 -4.46
CA LEU A 10 14.83 73.92 -3.06
C LEU A 10 14.76 72.66 -2.16
N SER A 11 15.86 72.38 -1.48
CA SER A 11 15.99 71.39 -0.41
C SER A 11 15.37 71.88 0.89
N LEU A 12 14.64 71.02 1.61
CA LEU A 12 14.63 71.05 3.08
C LEU A 12 14.30 69.65 3.62
N VAL A 13 15.27 69.08 4.33
CA VAL A 13 15.13 67.89 5.16
C VAL A 13 14.54 68.31 6.50
N LEU A 14 13.46 67.66 6.93
CA LEU A 14 13.04 67.62 8.32
C LEU A 14 12.61 66.19 8.67
N VAL A 15 13.43 65.56 9.52
CA VAL A 15 13.14 64.27 10.15
C VAL A 15 12.16 64.51 11.29
N ALA A 16 10.98 63.93 11.21
CA ALA A 16 10.09 63.71 12.34
C ALA A 16 9.41 62.35 12.19
N ALA A 17 9.66 61.49 13.17
CA ALA A 17 9.08 60.16 13.29
C ALA A 17 7.56 60.24 13.44
N GLY A 18 6.84 59.41 12.67
CA GLY A 18 5.40 59.23 12.79
C GLY A 18 4.97 58.03 11.96
N CYS A 19 4.51 56.98 12.65
CA CYS A 19 3.98 55.76 12.03
C CYS A 19 2.72 56.06 11.21
N GLY A 20 2.66 55.60 9.97
CA GLY A 20 1.46 55.66 9.14
C GLY A 20 1.76 55.53 7.65
N GLY A 21 1.88 54.29 7.16
CA GLY A 21 2.01 53.99 5.74
C GLY A 21 1.26 52.71 5.36
N THR A 22 0.18 52.86 4.62
CA THR A 22 -0.36 51.91 3.62
C THR A 22 -0.08 52.52 2.23
N PRO A 23 -0.22 51.82 1.09
CA PRO A 23 -0.15 50.38 0.77
C PRO A 23 0.73 50.09 -0.48
N GLU A 24 1.38 48.93 -0.59
CA GLU A 24 1.83 48.36 -1.89
C GLU A 24 1.87 46.81 -1.77
N PRO A 25 1.30 46.05 -2.73
CA PRO A 25 1.17 44.60 -2.65
C PRO A 25 2.45 43.91 -3.13
N GLY A 26 3.42 43.80 -2.23
CA GLY A 26 4.66 43.05 -2.44
C GLY A 26 4.76 41.86 -1.49
N LEU A 27 4.64 40.66 -2.06
CA LEU A 27 5.38 39.46 -1.67
C LEU A 27 5.56 39.21 -0.16
N ALA A 28 4.51 38.72 0.50
CA ALA A 28 4.64 38.03 1.78
C ALA A 28 4.35 36.54 1.57
N ASP A 29 5.45 35.81 1.40
CA ASP A 29 5.76 34.62 2.18
C ASP A 29 4.55 33.98 2.89
N ARG A 30 3.90 33.04 2.18
CA ARG A 30 3.11 32.00 2.83
C ARG A 30 3.87 30.69 2.72
N GLY A 31 4.84 30.51 3.60
CA GLY A 31 5.00 29.19 4.20
C GLY A 31 3.69 28.78 4.86
N ILE A 32 3.28 27.52 4.68
CA ILE A 32 2.84 26.56 5.72
C ILE A 32 2.48 25.27 4.96
N GLY A 33 3.17 24.18 5.31
CA GLY A 33 2.97 22.88 4.69
C GLY A 33 4.15 21.92 4.83
N GLY A 34 5.15 22.23 5.66
CA GLY A 34 5.98 21.20 6.25
C GLY A 34 5.10 20.37 7.16
N THR A 35 4.68 19.19 6.71
CA THR A 35 4.07 18.18 7.58
C THR A 35 5.06 17.95 8.71
N GLY A 36 4.72 18.38 9.92
CA GLY A 36 5.54 18.21 11.11
C GLY A 36 5.81 16.73 11.37
N ILE A 37 6.85 16.19 10.75
CA ILE A 37 7.73 15.26 11.42
C ILE A 37 8.59 16.18 12.27
N ALA A 38 8.31 16.23 13.57
CA ALA A 38 9.34 16.65 14.50
C ALA A 38 10.50 15.69 14.28
N VAL A 39 11.52 16.13 13.52
CA VAL A 39 12.83 15.51 13.50
C VAL A 39 13.37 15.71 14.90
N THR A 40 13.00 14.80 15.79
CA THR A 40 13.78 14.57 16.99
C THR A 40 14.98 13.78 16.51
N ASP A 41 16.16 14.42 16.61
CA ASP A 41 17.49 13.84 16.40
C ASP A 41 17.77 12.70 17.41
N ARG A 42 16.98 11.64 17.34
CA ARG A 42 17.21 10.34 17.99
C ARG A 42 16.74 9.28 17.00
N GLY A 43 17.67 8.45 16.53
CA GLY A 43 17.45 7.48 15.46
C GLY A 43 16.08 6.80 15.55
N ILE A 44 15.23 7.04 14.55
CA ILE A 44 13.87 6.50 14.51
C ILE A 44 13.99 5.03 14.07
N GLY A 45 14.37 4.21 15.04
CA GLY A 45 14.33 2.77 14.94
C GLY A 45 12.90 2.29 15.07
N GLY A 46 12.45 1.54 14.07
CA GLY A 46 11.08 1.07 13.94
C GLY A 46 10.91 0.20 12.70
N THR A 47 9.75 -0.42 12.60
CA THR A 47 9.37 -1.27 11.47
C THR A 47 8.24 -0.61 10.68
N GLY A 48 8.45 -0.39 9.38
CA GLY A 48 7.37 -0.07 8.45
C GLY A 48 6.70 -1.35 7.99
N ILE A 49 5.37 -1.39 7.97
CA ILE A 49 4.61 -2.57 7.54
C ILE A 49 3.58 -2.12 6.52
N VAL A 50 3.61 -2.72 5.34
CA VAL A 50 2.65 -2.52 4.26
C VAL A 50 2.00 -3.87 3.96
N GLY A 51 0.68 -3.99 4.09
CA GLY A 51 0.00 -5.25 3.80
C GLY A 51 -1.44 -5.31 4.28
N THR A 52 -2.04 -6.48 4.12
CA THR A 52 -3.45 -6.72 4.40
C THR A 52 -3.68 -7.05 5.87
N VAL A 53 -4.69 -6.43 6.48
CA VAL A 53 -5.19 -6.81 7.81
C VAL A 53 -5.92 -8.14 7.71
N THR A 54 -5.41 -9.18 8.35
CA THR A 54 -5.98 -10.54 8.25
C THR A 54 -6.81 -10.95 9.47
N ALA A 55 -6.58 -10.36 10.65
CA ALA A 55 -7.30 -10.68 11.89
C ALA A 55 -7.17 -9.58 12.97
N PHE A 56 -8.02 -9.66 14.03
CA PHE A 56 -8.05 -8.76 15.19
C PHE A 56 -7.84 -9.47 16.56
N GLY A 57 -7.85 -8.68 17.65
CA GLY A 57 -7.41 -9.01 19.02
C GLY A 57 -6.04 -8.38 19.33
N SER A 58 -5.20 -8.36 18.31
CA SER A 58 -4.19 -7.35 17.98
C SER A 58 -4.27 -7.22 16.46
N VAL A 59 -3.75 -6.16 15.83
CA VAL A 59 -3.82 -6.11 14.37
C VAL A 59 -2.82 -7.11 13.78
N TRP A 60 -3.31 -8.05 12.97
CA TRP A 60 -2.46 -9.02 12.28
C TRP A 60 -2.27 -8.55 10.84
N VAL A 61 -1.01 -8.28 10.48
CA VAL A 61 -0.61 -7.83 9.14
C VAL A 61 0.66 -8.56 8.77
N ASN A 62 0.74 -9.11 7.56
CA ASN A 62 1.91 -9.85 7.08
C ASN A 62 2.27 -11.06 7.96
N GLY A 63 1.36 -11.58 8.78
CA GLY A 63 1.67 -12.61 9.79
C GLY A 63 2.47 -12.11 11.00
N LEU A 64 2.53 -10.79 11.21
CA LEU A 64 3.03 -10.15 12.42
C LEU A 64 1.86 -9.78 13.33
N ARG A 65 2.03 -9.98 14.63
CA ARG A 65 1.08 -9.52 15.65
C ARG A 65 1.50 -8.13 16.14
N VAL A 66 0.72 -7.10 15.83
CA VAL A 66 1.02 -5.72 16.21
C VAL A 66 -0.01 -5.22 17.22
N ALA A 67 0.44 -4.73 18.37
CA ALA A 67 -0.44 -4.11 19.35
C ALA A 67 -1.03 -2.81 18.79
N LEU A 68 -2.33 -2.62 18.98
CA LEU A 68 -3.08 -1.45 18.49
C LEU A 68 -3.65 -0.66 19.68
N PRO A 69 -2.85 0.21 20.33
CA PRO A 69 -3.34 1.03 21.42
C PRO A 69 -4.35 2.10 20.92
N PRO A 70 -5.25 2.60 21.78
CA PRO A 70 -6.22 3.65 21.39
C PRO A 70 -5.57 4.95 20.89
N ALA A 71 -4.32 5.20 21.27
CA ALA A 71 -3.56 6.39 20.85
C ALA A 71 -2.93 6.28 19.45
N THR A 72 -3.06 5.15 18.75
CA THR A 72 -2.53 4.99 17.39
C THR A 72 -3.21 5.97 16.44
N ALA A 73 -2.42 6.74 15.69
CA ALA A 73 -2.96 7.68 14.71
C ALA A 73 -3.43 6.93 13.47
N VAL A 74 -4.75 6.82 13.28
CA VAL A 74 -5.36 6.13 12.13
C VAL A 74 -5.82 7.12 11.08
N ARG A 75 -5.60 6.74 9.82
CA ARG A 75 -6.01 7.49 8.62
C ARG A 75 -6.63 6.56 7.58
N ILE A 76 -7.50 7.10 6.74
CA ILE A 76 -8.01 6.47 5.53
C ILE A 76 -7.70 7.40 4.36
N GLU A 77 -6.77 6.97 3.50
CA GLU A 77 -6.22 7.77 2.42
C GLU A 77 -5.77 9.16 2.90
N GLY A 78 -5.02 9.18 4.00
CA GLY A 78 -4.46 10.39 4.60
C GLY A 78 -5.42 11.22 5.48
N ARG A 79 -6.72 10.94 5.47
CA ARG A 79 -7.71 11.62 6.34
C ARG A 79 -7.81 10.94 7.68
N THR A 80 -7.81 11.71 8.77
CA THR A 80 -7.96 11.19 10.14
C THR A 80 -9.23 10.33 10.26
N ALA A 81 -9.08 9.18 10.90
CA ALA A 81 -10.18 8.26 11.20
C ALA A 81 -9.97 7.65 12.59
N ASP A 82 -11.04 7.09 13.15
CA ASP A 82 -10.98 6.38 14.41
C ASP A 82 -10.28 5.02 14.26
N ALA A 83 -9.72 4.51 15.36
CA ALA A 83 -8.99 3.25 15.34
C ALA A 83 -9.88 2.06 14.97
N ASP A 84 -11.16 2.15 15.30
CA ASP A 84 -12.20 1.20 14.91
C ASP A 84 -12.68 1.40 13.47
N ALA A 85 -12.05 2.24 12.65
CA ALA A 85 -12.34 2.31 11.21
C ALA A 85 -11.57 1.25 10.41
N VAL A 86 -10.48 0.70 10.96
CA VAL A 86 -9.70 -0.39 10.33
C VAL A 86 -10.50 -1.69 10.38
N ARG A 87 -10.52 -2.44 9.28
CA ARG A 87 -11.27 -3.69 9.10
C ARG A 87 -10.39 -4.80 8.53
N ILE A 88 -10.82 -6.05 8.72
CA ILE A 88 -10.20 -7.20 8.04
C ILE A 88 -10.34 -6.99 6.54
N GLY A 89 -9.27 -7.26 5.81
CA GLY A 89 -9.16 -7.05 4.38
C GLY A 89 -8.72 -5.65 3.98
N HIS A 90 -8.55 -4.69 4.91
CA HIS A 90 -7.91 -3.42 4.57
C HIS A 90 -6.44 -3.61 4.25
N MET A 91 -6.00 -2.96 3.17
CA MET A 91 -4.58 -2.78 2.89
C MET A 91 -4.10 -1.56 3.68
N VAL A 92 -3.07 -1.72 4.50
CA VAL A 92 -2.58 -0.66 5.39
C VAL A 92 -1.09 -0.40 5.18
N ALA A 93 -0.68 0.85 5.38
CA ALA A 93 0.70 1.22 5.64
C ALA A 93 0.80 1.71 7.09
N MET A 94 1.64 1.08 7.91
CA MET A 94 1.80 1.42 9.32
C MET A 94 3.25 1.51 9.75
N THR A 95 3.53 2.35 10.74
CA THR A 95 4.80 2.32 11.49
C THR A 95 4.59 1.66 12.84
N ALA A 96 5.53 0.82 13.24
CA ALA A 96 5.50 0.10 14.51
C ALA A 96 6.82 0.26 15.29
N ALA A 97 6.70 0.53 16.59
CA ALA A 97 7.83 0.55 17.52
C ALA A 97 8.11 -0.86 18.06
N PRO A 98 9.37 -1.22 18.33
CA PRO A 98 9.74 -2.53 18.88
C PRO A 98 9.46 -2.63 20.39
N THR A 99 8.20 -2.46 20.78
CA THR A 99 7.78 -2.39 22.19
C THR A 99 6.51 -3.19 22.43
N GLY A 100 6.20 -3.43 23.71
CA GLY A 100 4.96 -4.08 24.13
C GLY A 100 5.02 -5.61 24.09
N PRO A 101 3.94 -6.27 24.52
CA PRO A 101 3.91 -7.72 24.74
C PRO A 101 3.96 -8.56 23.45
N THR A 102 3.68 -7.94 22.30
CA THR A 102 3.76 -8.59 20.99
C THR A 102 5.10 -8.35 20.29
N GLY A 103 5.97 -7.50 20.88
CA GLY A 103 7.22 -7.05 20.29
C GLY A 103 7.07 -5.93 19.25
N LEU A 104 5.83 -5.57 18.87
CA LEU A 104 5.54 -4.47 17.93
C LEU A 104 4.29 -3.71 18.38
N THR A 105 4.39 -2.39 18.51
CA THR A 105 3.27 -1.51 18.85
C THR A 105 3.06 -0.47 17.74
N ALA A 106 1.85 -0.40 17.17
CA ALA A 106 1.51 0.51 16.10
C ALA A 106 1.52 1.98 16.56
N GLN A 107 2.22 2.83 15.81
CA GLN A 107 2.25 4.27 16.03
C GLN A 107 1.31 4.99 15.06
N THR A 108 1.35 4.59 13.79
CA THR A 108 0.50 5.15 12.74
C THR A 108 -0.09 4.03 11.89
N ILE A 109 -1.29 4.21 11.37
CA ILE A 109 -1.90 3.34 10.36
C ILE A 109 -2.57 4.24 9.32
N ASP A 110 -2.30 3.99 8.05
CA ASP A 110 -3.02 4.57 6.91
C ASP A 110 -3.64 3.45 6.08
N VAL A 111 -4.97 3.41 6.03
CA VAL A 111 -5.73 2.52 5.13
C VAL A 111 -5.62 3.05 3.73
N ARG A 112 -5.26 2.16 2.80
CA ARG A 112 -4.99 2.48 1.41
C ARG A 112 -5.85 1.65 0.47
N PHE A 113 -6.29 2.28 -0.60
CA PHE A 113 -7.09 1.68 -1.65
C PHE A 113 -6.28 1.60 -2.94
N ALA A 114 -6.33 0.45 -3.62
CA ALA A 114 -5.74 0.29 -4.94
C ALA A 114 -6.50 1.11 -5.98
N VAL A 115 -7.84 1.18 -5.83
CA VAL A 115 -8.73 2.01 -6.64
C VAL A 115 -9.94 2.42 -5.83
N ALA A 116 -10.45 3.63 -6.05
CA ALA A 116 -11.78 4.05 -5.60
C ALA A 116 -12.47 4.82 -6.73
N GLY A 117 -13.73 4.50 -7.01
CA GLY A 117 -14.43 5.07 -8.14
C GLY A 117 -15.73 4.34 -8.48
N PRO A 118 -16.35 4.70 -9.62
CA PRO A 118 -17.55 4.03 -10.09
C PRO A 118 -17.22 2.60 -10.55
N VAL A 119 -18.13 1.69 -10.23
CA VAL A 119 -18.16 0.33 -10.79
C VAL A 119 -18.78 0.43 -12.19
N GLU A 120 -17.97 0.09 -13.20
CA GLU A 120 -18.35 0.09 -14.62
C GLU A 120 -19.01 -1.24 -14.98
N GLU A 121 -18.43 -2.34 -14.48
CA GLU A 121 -18.90 -3.70 -14.69
C GLU A 121 -18.74 -4.50 -13.40
N ALA A 122 -19.62 -5.46 -13.15
CA ALA A 122 -19.45 -6.43 -12.09
C ALA A 122 -20.02 -7.78 -12.51
N ASP A 123 -19.35 -8.83 -12.11
CA ASP A 123 -19.80 -10.22 -12.19
C ASP A 123 -19.69 -10.88 -10.80
N GLY A 124 -19.95 -12.19 -10.71
CA GLY A 124 -19.94 -12.90 -9.42
C GLY A 124 -18.58 -12.99 -8.73
N ASN A 125 -17.47 -12.80 -9.47
CA ASN A 125 -16.11 -12.98 -8.97
C ASN A 125 -15.23 -11.74 -9.16
N GLY A 126 -15.73 -10.66 -9.74
CA GLY A 126 -14.92 -9.49 -10.05
C GLY A 126 -15.69 -8.40 -10.76
N GLY A 127 -14.95 -7.46 -11.34
CA GLY A 127 -15.53 -6.36 -12.09
C GLY A 127 -14.51 -5.36 -12.60
N ILE A 128 -15.02 -4.25 -13.10
CA ILE A 128 -14.24 -3.10 -13.55
C ILE A 128 -14.60 -1.91 -12.67
N VAL A 129 -13.62 -1.33 -11.99
CA VAL A 129 -13.75 -0.11 -11.17
C VAL A 129 -12.79 0.93 -11.71
N LEU A 130 -13.29 2.07 -12.21
CA LEU A 130 -12.45 3.12 -12.82
C LEU A 130 -11.48 2.58 -13.89
N GLY A 131 -11.97 1.72 -14.78
CA GLY A 131 -11.19 1.03 -15.81
C GLY A 131 -10.19 -0.02 -15.28
N GLN A 132 -10.21 -0.33 -13.98
CA GLN A 132 -9.32 -1.32 -13.36
C GLN A 132 -10.02 -2.66 -13.21
N ARG A 133 -9.38 -3.74 -13.64
CA ARG A 133 -9.87 -5.10 -13.41
C ARG A 133 -9.66 -5.49 -11.95
N VAL A 134 -10.72 -5.88 -11.27
CA VAL A 134 -10.73 -6.29 -9.87
C VAL A 134 -11.21 -7.74 -9.77
N ASP A 135 -10.42 -8.58 -9.11
CA ASP A 135 -10.80 -9.93 -8.68
C ASP A 135 -11.26 -9.86 -7.22
N THR A 136 -12.48 -10.34 -6.93
CA THR A 136 -13.10 -10.28 -5.61
C THR A 136 -13.43 -11.65 -5.04
N ALA A 137 -12.85 -12.72 -5.61
CA ALA A 137 -13.15 -14.11 -5.22
C ALA A 137 -12.99 -14.35 -3.71
N THR A 138 -12.02 -13.70 -3.07
CA THR A 138 -11.78 -13.78 -1.62
C THR A 138 -12.08 -12.50 -0.86
N ALA A 139 -12.64 -11.46 -1.51
CA ALA A 139 -12.77 -10.15 -0.89
C ALA A 139 -13.90 -10.08 0.13
N GLU A 140 -13.63 -9.40 1.25
CA GLU A 140 -14.65 -8.98 2.19
C GLU A 140 -15.62 -7.99 1.54
N GLN A 141 -16.90 -8.09 1.89
CA GLN A 141 -17.98 -7.22 1.38
C GLN A 141 -18.11 -7.13 -0.15
N ARG A 142 -17.66 -8.13 -0.90
CA ARG A 142 -17.82 -8.17 -2.38
C ARG A 142 -19.25 -7.98 -2.90
N HIS A 143 -20.28 -8.26 -2.09
CA HIS A 143 -21.68 -8.12 -2.46
C HIS A 143 -22.11 -6.67 -2.76
N ILE A 144 -21.33 -5.67 -2.34
CA ILE A 144 -21.61 -4.26 -2.67
C ILE A 144 -21.10 -3.89 -4.07
N LEU A 145 -20.32 -4.74 -4.72
CA LEU A 145 -19.82 -4.52 -6.07
C LEU A 145 -20.96 -4.77 -7.08
N HIS A 146 -21.55 -3.69 -7.60
CA HIS A 146 -22.54 -3.75 -8.66
C HIS A 146 -22.42 -2.51 -9.56
N PRO A 147 -22.78 -2.60 -10.85
CA PRO A 147 -22.63 -1.47 -11.78
C PRO A 147 -23.33 -0.21 -11.27
N GLY A 148 -22.66 0.94 -11.39
CA GLY A 148 -23.14 2.24 -10.92
C GLY A 148 -22.84 2.54 -9.45
N ALA A 149 -22.51 1.55 -8.64
CA ALA A 149 -22.04 1.78 -7.27
C ALA A 149 -20.70 2.54 -7.27
N TRP A 150 -20.45 3.30 -6.21
CA TRP A 150 -19.13 3.86 -5.95
C TRP A 150 -18.49 3.08 -4.81
N VAL A 151 -17.31 2.54 -5.08
CA VAL A 151 -16.62 1.65 -4.14
C VAL A 151 -15.15 2.01 -4.03
N ALA A 152 -14.56 1.66 -2.90
CA ALA A 152 -13.13 1.67 -2.66
C ALA A 152 -12.65 0.23 -2.48
N VAL A 153 -11.56 -0.12 -3.14
CA VAL A 153 -11.04 -1.49 -3.19
C VAL A 153 -9.68 -1.51 -2.51
N SER A 154 -9.60 -2.19 -1.35
CA SER A 154 -8.33 -2.63 -0.80
C SER A 154 -7.90 -3.91 -1.49
N GLY A 155 -6.63 -4.00 -1.86
CA GLY A 155 -6.09 -5.16 -2.55
C GLY A 155 -4.68 -4.92 -3.06
N LEU A 156 -4.09 -5.99 -3.60
CA LEU A 156 -2.75 -5.99 -4.17
C LEU A 156 -2.84 -6.11 -5.68
N ARG A 157 -2.01 -5.33 -6.38
CA ARG A 157 -1.97 -5.42 -7.84
C ARG A 157 -1.04 -6.55 -8.25
N ARG A 158 -1.56 -7.46 -9.07
CA ARG A 158 -0.84 -8.57 -9.67
C ARG A 158 0.02 -8.09 -10.85
N PRO A 159 1.05 -8.86 -11.25
CA PRO A 159 1.87 -8.55 -12.41
C PRO A 159 1.09 -8.45 -13.72
N ASP A 160 -0.05 -9.15 -13.84
CA ASP A 160 -0.98 -9.06 -14.98
C ASP A 160 -1.86 -7.79 -14.97
N GLY A 161 -1.70 -6.92 -13.97
CA GLY A 161 -2.41 -5.65 -13.84
C GLY A 161 -3.75 -5.74 -13.11
N ARG A 162 -4.26 -6.94 -12.81
CA ARG A 162 -5.50 -7.11 -12.01
C ARG A 162 -5.25 -6.75 -10.55
N ILE A 163 -6.28 -6.25 -9.88
CA ILE A 163 -6.28 -6.05 -8.43
C ILE A 163 -6.88 -7.29 -7.79
N ASP A 164 -6.07 -8.03 -7.03
CA ASP A 164 -6.55 -9.07 -6.12
C ASP A 164 -7.13 -8.38 -4.86
N ALA A 165 -8.45 -8.27 -4.80
CA ALA A 165 -9.13 -7.53 -3.75
C ALA A 165 -9.22 -8.34 -2.47
N SER A 166 -8.89 -7.69 -1.37
CA SER A 166 -9.07 -8.20 -0.01
C SER A 166 -10.33 -7.64 0.66
N ARG A 167 -10.79 -6.45 0.24
CA ARG A 167 -12.02 -5.83 0.74
C ARG A 167 -12.57 -4.80 -0.24
N VAL A 168 -13.89 -4.71 -0.32
CA VAL A 168 -14.63 -3.65 -1.01
C VAL A 168 -15.41 -2.84 0.03
N ASP A 169 -15.25 -1.52 0.02
CA ASP A 169 -15.98 -0.59 0.89
C ASP A 169 -16.85 0.37 0.06
N PRO A 170 -17.97 0.88 0.59
CA PRO A 170 -18.68 1.99 -0.03
C PRO A 170 -17.77 3.21 -0.16
N TRP A 171 -17.90 3.96 -1.26
CA TRP A 171 -17.13 5.18 -1.48
C TRP A 171 -18.04 6.33 -1.87
N GLU A 172 -17.78 7.51 -1.31
CA GLU A 172 -18.61 8.67 -1.54
C GLU A 172 -18.13 9.44 -2.78
N PRO A 173 -18.97 9.64 -3.82
CA PRO A 173 -18.57 10.33 -5.04
C PRO A 173 -18.02 11.74 -4.82
N ALA A 174 -18.49 12.43 -3.77
CA ALA A 174 -18.02 13.77 -3.40
C ALA A 174 -16.52 13.82 -3.06
N GLN A 175 -15.92 12.66 -2.73
CA GLN A 175 -14.48 12.54 -2.46
C GLN A 175 -13.64 12.40 -3.74
N GLY A 176 -14.28 12.32 -4.90
CA GLY A 176 -13.63 12.06 -6.19
C GLY A 176 -13.22 10.60 -6.34
N TRP A 177 -12.41 10.31 -7.35
CA TRP A 177 -11.85 8.97 -7.57
C TRP A 177 -10.38 8.91 -7.18
N LEU A 178 -9.88 7.70 -6.98
CA LEU A 178 -8.50 7.40 -6.60
C LEU A 178 -7.99 6.21 -7.41
N LEU A 179 -6.74 6.28 -7.86
CA LEU A 179 -6.05 5.18 -8.51
C LEU A 179 -4.59 5.08 -8.02
N ARG A 180 -4.19 3.90 -7.54
CA ARG A 180 -2.79 3.56 -7.30
C ARG A 180 -2.30 2.61 -8.38
N GLY A 181 -1.16 2.94 -8.99
CA GLY A 181 -0.61 2.15 -10.09
C GLY A 181 0.71 2.67 -10.65
N ARG A 182 1.30 1.86 -11.53
CA ARG A 182 2.51 2.22 -12.28
C ARG A 182 2.18 3.26 -13.36
N VAL A 183 3.06 4.23 -13.54
CA VAL A 183 3.01 5.17 -14.66
C VAL A 183 3.55 4.47 -15.90
N ASP A 184 2.68 4.25 -16.89
CA ASP A 184 3.02 3.55 -18.12
C ASP A 184 3.47 4.52 -19.22
N ALA A 185 2.89 5.72 -19.25
CA ALA A 185 3.25 6.77 -20.20
C ALA A 185 2.91 8.17 -19.66
N VAL A 186 3.68 9.16 -20.10
CA VAL A 186 3.47 10.57 -19.77
C VAL A 186 3.56 11.38 -21.07
N THR A 187 2.54 12.19 -21.35
CA THR A 187 2.52 13.14 -22.48
C THR A 187 2.24 14.55 -21.97
N PRO A 188 2.32 15.60 -22.81
CA PRO A 188 1.95 16.97 -22.42
C PRO A 188 0.52 17.11 -21.89
N THR A 189 -0.43 16.27 -22.34
CA THR A 189 -1.86 16.40 -22.01
C THR A 189 -2.44 15.20 -21.27
N THR A 190 -1.76 14.06 -21.27
CA THR A 190 -2.26 12.81 -20.67
C THR A 190 -1.21 12.12 -19.80
N LEU A 191 -1.71 11.33 -18.86
CA LEU A 191 -0.95 10.42 -18.02
C LEU A 191 -1.60 9.04 -18.12
N VAL A 192 -0.85 7.98 -18.39
CA VAL A 192 -1.36 6.61 -18.36
C VAL A 192 -0.88 5.95 -17.08
N VAL A 193 -1.82 5.55 -16.22
CA VAL A 193 -1.52 4.85 -14.95
C VAL A 193 -2.27 3.53 -14.90
N ALA A 194 -1.54 2.43 -14.74
CA ALA A 194 -2.10 1.08 -14.73
C ALA A 194 -3.07 0.84 -15.92
N GLY A 195 -2.64 1.22 -17.12
CA GLY A 195 -3.41 1.13 -18.35
C GLY A 195 -4.55 2.14 -18.51
N ARG A 196 -4.84 2.98 -17.51
CA ARG A 196 -5.88 4.01 -17.57
C ARG A 196 -5.31 5.33 -18.07
N THR A 197 -5.80 5.80 -19.21
CA THR A 197 -5.53 7.15 -19.71
C THR A 197 -6.29 8.17 -18.89
N LEU A 198 -5.57 9.14 -18.35
CA LEU A 198 -6.07 10.23 -17.52
C LEU A 198 -5.68 11.56 -18.17
N TRP A 199 -6.62 12.50 -18.21
CA TRP A 199 -6.31 13.86 -18.65
C TRP A 199 -5.50 14.58 -17.58
N ARG A 200 -4.52 15.38 -18.00
CA ARG A 200 -3.74 16.23 -17.11
C ARG A 200 -4.50 17.52 -16.85
N SER A 201 -4.84 17.77 -15.59
CA SER A 201 -5.30 19.11 -15.20
C SER A 201 -4.17 20.12 -15.37
N ARG A 202 -4.53 21.35 -15.74
CA ARG A 202 -3.58 22.49 -15.80
C ARG A 202 -2.97 22.80 -14.43
N SER A 203 -3.61 22.37 -13.34
CA SER A 203 -3.12 22.55 -11.97
C SER A 203 -1.99 21.59 -11.56
N LEU A 204 -1.61 20.63 -12.42
CA LEU A 204 -0.46 19.76 -12.18
C LEU A 204 0.84 20.48 -12.58
N ASP A 205 1.21 21.53 -11.86
CA ASP A 205 2.44 22.32 -12.06
C ASP A 205 3.72 21.63 -11.51
N ARG A 206 3.56 20.43 -10.92
CA ARG A 206 4.65 19.65 -10.32
C ARG A 206 5.40 18.84 -11.40
N PRO A 207 6.73 18.60 -11.27
CA PRO A 207 7.43 17.66 -12.13
C PRO A 207 6.69 16.31 -12.15
N LEU A 208 6.46 15.83 -13.36
CA LEU A 208 5.72 14.61 -13.60
C LEU A 208 6.51 13.40 -13.08
N PRO A 209 5.81 12.37 -12.58
CA PRO A 209 6.47 11.13 -12.20
C PRO A 209 7.18 10.52 -13.40
N ALA A 210 8.35 9.93 -13.17
CA ALA A 210 9.04 9.17 -14.21
C ALA A 210 8.21 7.94 -14.60
N VAL A 211 8.21 7.62 -15.90
CA VAL A 211 7.64 6.36 -16.39
C VAL A 211 8.29 5.20 -15.65
N GLY A 212 7.47 4.24 -15.27
CA GLY A 212 7.87 3.08 -14.50
C GLY A 212 7.75 3.23 -12.98
N THR A 213 7.57 4.44 -12.46
CA THR A 213 7.31 4.66 -11.03
C THR A 213 5.87 4.35 -10.65
N THR A 214 5.62 4.05 -9.39
CA THR A 214 4.27 3.88 -8.84
C THR A 214 3.77 5.17 -8.20
N VAL A 215 2.51 5.50 -8.45
CA VAL A 215 1.88 6.75 -8.00
C VAL A 215 0.49 6.51 -7.44
N ARG A 216 0.06 7.42 -6.58
CA ARG A 216 -1.34 7.67 -6.24
C ARG A 216 -1.84 8.85 -7.04
N VAL A 217 -2.89 8.64 -7.83
CA VAL A 217 -3.60 9.69 -8.57
C VAL A 217 -4.98 9.86 -7.97
N ALA A 218 -5.43 11.11 -7.84
CA ALA A 218 -6.83 11.40 -7.54
C ALA A 218 -7.38 12.47 -8.49
N GLY A 219 -8.68 12.39 -8.74
CA GLY A 219 -9.40 13.33 -9.58
C GLY A 219 -10.86 13.50 -9.17
N SER A 220 -11.57 14.37 -9.88
CA SER A 220 -12.98 14.65 -9.62
C SER A 220 -13.89 13.56 -10.18
N ALA A 221 -15.03 13.35 -9.53
CA ALA A 221 -16.09 12.49 -10.02
C ALA A 221 -16.82 13.06 -11.26
N ALA A 222 -16.68 14.35 -11.53
CA ALA A 222 -17.35 15.01 -12.65
C ALA A 222 -16.50 14.99 -13.93
N GLY A 223 -17.14 14.64 -15.05
CA GLY A 223 -16.55 14.67 -16.38
C GLY A 223 -15.58 13.51 -16.65
N GLU A 224 -14.77 13.67 -17.70
CA GLU A 224 -13.73 12.70 -18.05
C GLU A 224 -12.67 12.60 -16.94
N PRO A 225 -12.12 11.40 -16.66
CA PRO A 225 -11.19 11.20 -15.56
C PRO A 225 -9.92 12.04 -15.75
N SER A 226 -9.86 13.13 -14.99
CA SER A 226 -8.79 14.11 -15.03
C SER A 226 -7.98 14.05 -13.73
N ALA A 227 -6.68 13.79 -13.84
CA ALA A 227 -5.77 13.78 -12.71
C ALA A 227 -5.65 15.18 -12.13
N LEU A 228 -6.16 15.37 -10.91
CA LEU A 228 -6.07 16.61 -10.15
C LEU A 228 -4.86 16.63 -9.22
N SER A 229 -4.47 15.46 -8.73
CA SER A 229 -3.27 15.29 -7.90
C SER A 229 -2.55 13.99 -8.27
N VAL A 230 -1.21 14.04 -8.24
CA VAL A 230 -0.32 12.90 -8.45
C VAL A 230 0.72 12.93 -7.34
N ALA A 231 0.77 11.87 -6.54
CA ALA A 231 1.73 11.71 -5.46
C ALA A 231 2.56 10.43 -5.67
N PRO A 232 3.86 10.43 -5.35
CA PRO A 232 4.67 9.22 -5.36
C PRO A 232 4.06 8.15 -4.46
N ASP A 233 4.14 6.90 -4.89
CA ASP A 233 3.70 5.75 -4.11
C ASP A 233 4.72 4.61 -4.15
N PRO A 234 5.94 4.83 -3.63
CA PRO A 234 7.04 3.88 -3.73
C PRO A 234 6.81 2.61 -2.89
N PHE A 235 7.61 1.57 -3.18
CA PHE A 235 7.61 0.32 -2.41
C PHE A 235 7.85 0.55 -0.91
N ASN A 236 8.74 1.49 -0.56
CA ASN A 236 8.93 1.98 0.80
C ASN A 236 8.25 3.37 0.97
N PRO A 237 6.99 3.44 1.45
CA PRO A 237 6.31 4.71 1.66
C PRO A 237 6.79 5.48 2.89
N PHE A 238 7.65 4.89 3.73
CA PHE A 238 8.13 5.48 4.98
C PHE A 238 9.48 6.20 4.82
N GLY A 239 10.17 6.01 3.68
CA GLY A 239 11.49 6.58 3.47
C GLY A 239 12.47 6.16 4.56
N THR A 240 13.14 7.13 5.18
CA THR A 240 14.15 6.93 6.23
C THR A 240 13.59 6.88 7.65
N THR A 241 12.27 6.96 7.84
CA THR A 241 11.66 7.00 9.19
C THR A 241 11.58 5.63 9.86
N VAL A 242 12.00 4.56 9.17
CA VAL A 242 12.01 3.19 9.68
C VAL A 242 13.34 2.54 9.30
N GLY A 243 13.84 1.63 10.14
CA GLY A 243 15.08 0.89 9.86
C GLY A 243 14.83 -0.53 9.30
N ALA A 244 13.59 -1.01 9.38
CA ALA A 244 13.15 -2.27 8.78
C ALA A 244 11.80 -2.08 8.10
N LEU A 245 11.55 -2.88 7.06
CA LEU A 245 10.35 -2.83 6.25
C LEU A 245 9.79 -4.23 6.07
N SER A 246 8.48 -4.40 6.17
CA SER A 246 7.75 -5.64 5.85
C SER A 246 6.66 -5.32 4.84
N VAL A 247 6.76 -5.80 3.61
CA VAL A 247 5.80 -5.49 2.53
C VAL A 247 5.16 -6.76 1.99
N GLU A 248 3.83 -6.79 1.98
CA GLU A 248 3.06 -7.75 1.23
C GLU A 248 2.88 -7.29 -0.22
N THR A 249 3.16 -8.16 -1.17
CA THR A 249 3.11 -7.84 -2.60
C THR A 249 2.96 -9.11 -3.45
N TYR A 250 2.81 -8.93 -4.76
CA TYR A 250 3.02 -10.01 -5.73
C TYR A 250 4.38 -9.89 -6.40
N VAL A 251 4.99 -11.05 -6.67
CA VAL A 251 6.12 -11.20 -7.58
C VAL A 251 5.70 -11.94 -8.85
N ASP A 252 6.31 -11.60 -9.98
CA ASP A 252 6.15 -12.35 -11.22
C ASP A 252 6.92 -13.69 -11.20
N GLY A 253 6.86 -14.45 -12.30
CA GLY A 253 7.57 -15.74 -12.40
C GLY A 253 9.10 -15.61 -12.27
N GLY A 254 9.66 -14.44 -12.57
CA GLY A 254 11.08 -14.11 -12.37
C GLY A 254 11.39 -13.52 -11.00
N GLY A 255 10.41 -13.49 -10.08
CA GLY A 255 10.59 -12.99 -8.73
C GLY A 255 10.60 -11.46 -8.61
N GLN A 256 10.23 -10.72 -9.66
CA GLN A 256 10.24 -9.26 -9.65
C GLN A 256 8.95 -8.68 -9.08
N THR A 257 9.06 -7.64 -8.26
CA THR A 257 7.92 -6.86 -7.77
C THR A 257 7.49 -5.81 -8.78
N GLN A 258 6.19 -5.49 -8.84
CA GLN A 258 5.67 -4.48 -9.76
C GLN A 258 6.12 -3.04 -9.42
N ALA A 259 6.16 -2.69 -8.14
CA ALA A 259 6.84 -1.49 -7.67
C ALA A 259 8.35 -1.77 -7.63
N LEU A 260 9.19 -0.74 -7.82
CA LEU A 260 10.64 -0.85 -7.74
C LEU A 260 11.06 -1.29 -6.32
N GLY A 261 11.17 -2.60 -6.13
CA GLY A 261 11.43 -3.28 -4.86
C GLY A 261 12.44 -4.43 -5.05
N PRO A 262 12.67 -5.26 -4.01
CA PRO A 262 13.64 -6.33 -4.06
C PRO A 262 13.21 -7.45 -5.03
N THR A 263 14.18 -8.08 -5.69
CA THR A 263 13.96 -9.35 -6.39
C THR A 263 13.92 -10.50 -5.39
N VAL A 264 12.94 -11.38 -5.52
CA VAL A 264 12.79 -12.59 -4.70
C VAL A 264 13.29 -13.80 -5.48
N GLU A 265 14.11 -14.64 -4.88
CA GLU A 265 14.46 -15.93 -5.49
C GLU A 265 13.23 -16.84 -5.50
N THR A 266 12.74 -17.19 -6.69
CA THR A 266 11.63 -18.13 -6.86
C THR A 266 12.19 -19.51 -7.14
N SER A 267 11.83 -20.50 -6.32
CA SER A 267 12.21 -21.90 -6.54
C SER A 267 11.30 -22.54 -7.59
N GLY A 268 11.57 -22.28 -8.87
CA GLY A 268 10.97 -22.99 -10.01
C GLY A 268 10.52 -22.10 -11.17
N ASP A 269 10.38 -22.73 -12.35
CA ASP A 269 9.82 -22.17 -13.59
C ASP A 269 8.29 -21.93 -13.52
N SER A 270 7.80 -21.41 -12.39
CA SER A 270 6.39 -21.07 -12.26
C SER A 270 6.10 -19.77 -12.99
N ALA A 271 5.39 -19.85 -14.11
CA ALA A 271 4.86 -18.68 -14.82
C ALA A 271 3.79 -17.91 -14.01
N ALA A 272 3.29 -18.49 -12.91
CA ALA A 272 2.26 -17.87 -12.09
C ALA A 272 2.85 -16.89 -11.07
N SER A 273 2.24 -15.70 -10.98
CA SER A 273 2.58 -14.71 -9.97
C SER A 273 2.29 -15.23 -8.55
N THR A 274 3.18 -14.96 -7.61
CA THR A 274 3.06 -15.45 -6.22
C THR A 274 2.88 -14.29 -5.26
N ARG A 275 1.93 -14.42 -4.32
CA ARG A 275 1.73 -13.47 -3.23
C ARG A 275 2.75 -13.76 -2.12
N VAL A 276 3.57 -12.76 -1.80
CA VAL A 276 4.68 -12.88 -0.86
C VAL A 276 4.67 -11.75 0.14
N VAL A 277 5.37 -11.97 1.25
CA VAL A 277 5.75 -10.94 2.21
C VAL A 277 7.27 -10.82 2.19
N ILE A 278 7.78 -9.61 1.99
CA ILE A 278 9.21 -9.31 1.91
C ILE A 278 9.60 -8.47 3.11
N ASP A 279 10.52 -8.99 3.93
CA ASP A 279 11.21 -8.23 4.97
C ASP A 279 12.51 -7.69 4.44
N SER A 280 12.75 -6.39 4.61
CA SER A 280 13.96 -5.70 4.15
C SER A 280 14.55 -4.83 5.25
N VAL A 281 15.88 -4.76 5.30
CA VAL A 281 16.58 -3.69 6.03
C VAL A 281 16.44 -2.38 5.23
N VAL A 282 16.14 -1.27 5.89
CA VAL A 282 16.12 0.05 5.25
C VAL A 282 17.47 0.73 5.47
N THR A 283 18.11 1.16 4.38
CA THR A 283 19.40 1.83 4.43
C THR A 283 19.24 3.28 4.90
N PRO A 284 20.31 3.96 5.37
CA PRO A 284 20.23 5.37 5.78
C PRO A 284 19.72 6.31 4.69
N GLY A 285 19.83 5.94 3.41
CA GLY A 285 19.28 6.69 2.27
C GLY A 285 17.81 6.38 1.94
N GLY A 286 17.14 5.52 2.72
CA GLY A 286 15.76 5.08 2.50
C GLY A 286 15.59 3.97 1.46
N GLY A 287 16.71 3.47 0.92
CA GLY A 287 16.76 2.33 0.02
C GLY A 287 16.60 1.00 0.76
N LEU A 288 16.58 -0.10 0.01
CA LEU A 288 16.41 -1.44 0.56
C LEU A 288 17.74 -2.20 0.54
N GLY A 289 18.10 -2.78 1.68
CA GLY A 289 19.25 -3.66 1.85
C GLY A 289 18.87 -5.14 1.75
N HIS A 290 19.50 -5.97 2.59
CA HIS A 290 19.21 -7.40 2.66
C HIS A 290 17.71 -7.66 2.85
N SER A 291 17.18 -8.58 2.04
CA SER A 291 15.75 -8.90 2.02
C SER A 291 15.51 -10.41 2.17
N ARG A 292 14.39 -10.77 2.78
CA ARG A 292 13.92 -12.15 2.94
C ARG A 292 12.44 -12.23 2.57
N ALA A 293 12.06 -13.25 1.83
CA ALA A 293 10.69 -13.44 1.39
C ALA A 293 10.03 -14.64 2.07
N TYR A 294 8.72 -14.54 2.29
CA TYR A 294 7.86 -15.58 2.83
C TYR A 294 6.59 -15.68 1.98
N SER A 295 5.94 -16.84 1.96
CA SER A 295 4.60 -16.94 1.42
C SER A 295 3.64 -16.07 2.24
N ALA A 296 2.79 -15.28 1.57
CA ALA A 296 1.83 -14.43 2.25
C ALA A 296 0.70 -15.25 2.90
N PRO A 297 0.17 -14.82 4.05
CA PRO A 297 -0.99 -15.44 4.65
C PRO A 297 -2.26 -15.04 3.88
N GLY A 298 -3.22 -15.96 3.78
CA GLY A 298 -4.57 -15.61 3.34
C GLY A 298 -5.33 -14.80 4.39
N LEU A 299 -6.51 -14.27 4.02
CA LEU A 299 -7.43 -13.65 4.98
C LEU A 299 -7.77 -14.63 6.11
N GLY A 300 -7.85 -14.13 7.34
CA GLY A 300 -7.98 -14.95 8.56
C GLY A 300 -6.67 -15.61 9.03
N GLY A 301 -5.62 -15.63 8.22
CA GLY A 301 -4.31 -16.17 8.58
C GLY A 301 -3.55 -15.28 9.56
N ARG A 302 -2.92 -15.88 10.58
CA ARG A 302 -2.18 -15.14 11.63
C ARG A 302 -0.66 -15.29 11.53
N ALA A 303 -0.15 -16.24 10.75
CA ALA A 303 1.28 -16.43 10.58
C ALA A 303 1.60 -16.67 9.11
N VAL A 304 2.82 -16.33 8.70
CA VAL A 304 3.36 -16.80 7.43
C VAL A 304 3.82 -18.25 7.58
N PRO A 305 3.68 -19.09 6.55
CA PRO A 305 4.18 -20.47 6.60
C PRO A 305 5.68 -20.51 6.94
N GLY A 306 6.06 -21.36 7.89
CA GLY A 306 7.46 -21.60 8.24
C GLY A 306 8.14 -20.54 9.09
N ALA A 307 7.43 -19.50 9.57
CA ALA A 307 8.01 -18.51 10.47
C ALA A 307 7.12 -18.17 11.68
N ASP A 308 7.73 -18.12 12.86
CA ASP A 308 7.07 -17.66 14.08
C ASP A 308 6.91 -16.13 14.08
N PRO A 309 5.69 -15.60 14.33
CA PRO A 309 5.43 -14.16 14.34
C PRO A 309 6.31 -13.36 15.31
N SER A 310 6.56 -13.88 16.51
CA SER A 310 7.32 -13.18 17.55
C SER A 310 8.82 -13.16 17.23
N ALA A 311 9.37 -14.26 16.73
CA ALA A 311 10.75 -14.32 16.25
C ALA A 311 10.99 -13.35 15.09
N ARG A 312 10.02 -13.26 14.16
CA ARG A 312 10.09 -12.35 13.02
C ARG A 312 9.99 -10.89 13.43
N ALA A 313 9.07 -10.55 14.33
CA ALA A 313 8.99 -9.24 14.95
C ALA A 313 10.31 -8.84 15.64
N ALA A 314 10.91 -9.76 16.41
CA ALA A 314 12.20 -9.51 17.07
C ALA A 314 13.35 -9.31 16.05
N SER A 315 13.33 -10.00 14.92
CA SER A 315 14.30 -9.80 13.84
C SER A 315 14.16 -8.42 13.21
N LEU A 316 12.94 -8.01 12.87
CA LEU A 316 12.66 -6.67 12.32
C LEU A 316 13.02 -5.57 13.31
N ALA A 317 12.75 -5.77 14.61
CA ALA A 317 13.15 -4.86 15.67
C ALA A 317 14.68 -4.67 15.76
N ARG A 318 15.45 -5.76 15.69
CA ARG A 318 16.92 -5.69 15.69
C ARG A 318 17.47 -5.00 14.45
N GLN A 319 16.93 -5.32 13.27
CA GLN A 319 17.32 -4.67 12.01
C GLN A 319 16.97 -3.18 12.02
N GLY A 320 15.83 -2.83 12.62
CA GLY A 320 15.35 -1.46 12.75
C GLY A 320 16.13 -0.62 13.75
N ASN A 321 16.92 -1.21 14.64
CA ASN A 321 17.71 -0.51 15.63
C ASN A 321 19.17 -0.98 15.63
N PRO A 322 19.98 -0.60 14.63
CA PRO A 322 21.40 -0.98 14.56
C PRO A 322 22.28 -0.28 15.63
N ALA A 323 21.71 0.31 16.69
CA ALA A 323 22.45 0.77 17.86
C ALA A 323 22.91 -0.42 18.73
N GLY A 324 23.73 -1.31 18.15
CA GLY A 324 24.65 -2.17 18.88
C GLY A 324 26.04 -1.64 18.63
N GLY A 325 26.67 -1.04 19.64
CA GLY A 325 28.12 -0.85 19.63
C GLY A 325 28.85 -2.19 19.41
N PRO A 326 30.17 -2.17 19.19
CA PRO A 326 30.96 -3.40 19.07
C PRO A 326 30.64 -4.34 20.26
N PRO A 327 30.61 -5.66 20.03
CA PRO A 327 30.29 -6.62 21.08
C PRO A 327 31.18 -6.34 22.30
N GLY A 328 30.54 -6.17 23.46
CA GLY A 328 31.25 -6.02 24.73
C GLY A 328 32.20 -7.21 24.93
N PRO A 329 33.32 -7.03 25.66
CA PRO A 329 34.41 -7.99 25.74
C PRO A 329 34.08 -9.36 26.38
N ASP A 330 32.83 -9.62 26.74
CA ASP A 330 32.40 -10.83 27.45
C ASP A 330 31.75 -11.89 26.56
N ALA A 331 32.18 -12.00 25.30
CA ALA A 331 31.95 -13.22 24.53
C ALA A 331 32.95 -14.30 25.01
N PRO A 332 32.52 -15.51 25.41
CA PRO A 332 33.44 -16.57 25.79
C PRO A 332 34.31 -16.92 24.57
N GLY A 333 35.56 -16.48 24.61
CA GLY A 333 36.52 -16.63 23.55
C GLY A 333 36.74 -18.09 23.20
N GLN A 334 36.48 -18.43 21.94
CA GLN A 334 37.01 -19.64 21.32
C GLN A 334 38.54 -19.59 21.44
N GLY A 335 39.13 -20.65 21.99
CA GLY A 335 40.54 -20.73 22.32
C GLY A 335 41.44 -20.49 21.11
N MET A 336 42.15 -19.36 21.13
CA MET A 336 43.31 -19.14 20.28
C MET A 336 44.57 -19.49 21.08
N ARG A 337 45.31 -20.48 20.56
CA ARG A 337 46.66 -20.86 21.00
C ARG A 337 47.58 -19.63 20.99
N GLY A 338 48.15 -19.29 22.14
CA GLY A 338 49.26 -18.33 22.20
C GLY A 338 50.57 -18.97 21.70
N PRO A 339 51.45 -18.20 21.03
CA PRO A 339 52.83 -18.61 20.81
C PRO A 339 53.70 -18.29 22.06
N PRO A 340 54.83 -18.99 22.26
CA PRO A 340 55.61 -18.88 23.49
C PRO A 340 56.72 -17.83 23.41
N GLY A 341 57.05 -17.27 24.58
CA GLY A 341 58.40 -16.78 24.90
C GLY A 341 58.59 -15.26 24.94
N GLY A 342 59.06 -14.76 26.08
CA GLY A 342 59.58 -13.40 26.24
C GLY A 342 59.66 -12.96 27.70
N GLU A 343 60.85 -13.06 28.29
CA GLU A 343 61.18 -12.76 29.69
C GLU A 343 61.28 -11.24 29.99
N GLY A 344 60.66 -10.80 31.10
CA GLY A 344 61.06 -9.71 32.03
C GLY A 344 61.15 -8.25 31.54
N PRO A 345 61.37 -7.26 32.44
CA PRO A 345 61.48 -7.33 33.90
C PRO A 345 60.50 -6.42 34.68
N ALA A 346 60.54 -6.58 36.01
CA ALA A 346 59.77 -5.87 37.03
C ALA A 346 60.03 -4.37 37.10
N ILE A 347 59.00 -3.59 37.46
CA ILE A 347 59.15 -2.25 38.03
C ILE A 347 58.13 -2.09 39.18
N ASP A 348 58.67 -1.61 40.29
CA ASP A 348 58.04 -1.34 41.57
C ASP A 348 57.08 -0.14 41.58
N GLY A 349 56.18 -0.17 42.56
CA GLY A 349 55.71 1.02 43.28
C GLY A 349 54.53 1.78 42.65
N HIS A 350 53.38 1.74 43.30
CA HIS A 350 52.86 2.87 44.07
C HIS A 350 51.54 2.49 44.75
N THR A 351 51.61 2.48 46.07
CA THR A 351 50.55 2.43 47.08
C THR A 351 49.57 3.60 46.94
N TRP A 352 48.27 3.29 47.00
CA TRP A 352 47.26 4.22 47.52
C TRP A 352 46.44 3.48 48.57
N ASP A 353 46.60 3.95 49.81
CA ASP A 353 45.81 3.58 50.98
C ASP A 353 44.35 4.03 50.81
N ALA A 354 43.42 3.14 51.15
CA ALA A 354 42.08 3.51 51.62
C ALA A 354 41.76 2.65 52.85
N PRO A 355 41.30 3.26 53.96
CA PRO A 355 41.30 2.63 55.27
C PRO A 355 40.18 1.61 55.42
N GLY A 356 40.51 0.55 56.15
CA GLY A 356 39.60 -0.52 56.49
C GLY A 356 38.50 -0.14 57.46
N ASN A 357 37.46 -0.94 57.45
CA ASN A 357 36.76 -1.32 58.67
C ASN A 357 36.28 -2.76 58.52
N ALA A 358 36.70 -3.60 59.45
CA ALA A 358 36.23 -4.95 59.72
C ALA A 358 36.09 -5.07 61.26
N PRO A 359 35.57 -6.17 61.81
CA PRO A 359 34.30 -6.86 61.53
C PRO A 359 33.53 -7.13 62.86
N ALA A 360 32.28 -7.62 62.80
CA ALA A 360 31.72 -8.44 63.90
C ALA A 360 30.40 -9.15 63.52
N ASN A 361 30.50 -10.47 63.39
CA ASN A 361 29.66 -11.57 63.87
C ASN A 361 28.20 -11.37 64.36
N GLY A 362 27.38 -12.37 64.00
CA GLY A 362 26.21 -12.88 64.73
C GLY A 362 24.88 -12.55 64.02
N GLU A 363 23.91 -13.43 63.80
CA GLU A 363 23.64 -14.82 64.18
C GLU A 363 22.59 -15.36 63.18
N ARG A 364 22.58 -16.69 62.98
CA ARG A 364 21.46 -17.41 62.35
C ARG A 364 20.21 -17.32 63.24
N ARG A 365 19.05 -17.04 62.63
CA ARG A 365 17.76 -17.63 63.05
C ARG A 365 16.91 -18.00 61.83
N GLU A 366 16.59 -19.27 61.75
CA GLU A 366 15.52 -19.85 60.94
C GLU A 366 14.16 -19.47 61.52
N GLY A 367 13.16 -19.23 60.66
CA GLY A 367 11.80 -18.90 61.08
C GLY A 367 10.80 -18.81 59.94
N ALA A 368 10.21 -19.96 59.60
CA ALA A 368 8.84 -20.22 59.17
C ALA A 368 8.17 -19.42 58.03
N ALA A 369 7.55 -20.21 57.15
CA ALA A 369 6.68 -19.83 56.05
C ALA A 369 5.45 -19.01 56.48
N ALA A 370 5.05 -18.08 55.60
CA ALA A 370 3.70 -17.52 55.58
C ALA A 370 3.25 -17.27 54.13
N THR A 371 2.14 -17.92 53.77
CA THR A 371 1.37 -17.83 52.53
C THR A 371 0.85 -16.41 52.28
N PRO A 372 0.87 -15.88 51.05
CA PRO A 372 0.18 -14.63 50.73
C PRO A 372 -1.34 -14.85 50.56
N PRO A 373 -2.19 -13.89 51.01
CA PRO A 373 -3.64 -14.03 50.98
C PRO A 373 -4.24 -13.83 49.58
N ALA A 374 -5.33 -14.57 49.33
CA ALA A 374 -6.15 -14.49 48.13
C ALA A 374 -6.88 -13.14 48.01
N ALA A 375 -6.92 -12.59 46.79
CA ALA A 375 -7.67 -11.39 46.45
C ALA A 375 -9.18 -11.70 46.26
N PRO A 376 -10.08 -10.77 46.63
CA PRO A 376 -11.53 -11.00 46.67
C PRO A 376 -12.21 -10.93 45.28
N SER A 377 -13.22 -11.78 45.09
CA SER A 377 -14.15 -11.75 43.94
C SER A 377 -15.10 -10.55 44.00
N PRO A 378 -15.52 -9.97 42.86
CA PRO A 378 -16.51 -8.89 42.83
C PRO A 378 -17.97 -9.43 42.94
N PRO A 379 -18.89 -8.65 43.56
CA PRO A 379 -20.28 -9.04 43.75
C PRO A 379 -21.14 -8.80 42.50
N GLY A 380 -22.20 -9.60 42.36
CA GLY A 380 -23.18 -9.51 41.28
C GLY A 380 -24.45 -8.71 41.63
N ALA A 381 -25.12 -8.30 40.54
CA ALA A 381 -26.55 -8.10 40.31
C ALA A 381 -27.28 -6.82 40.78
N ALA A 382 -27.75 -6.05 39.78
CA ALA A 382 -29.13 -5.54 39.62
C ALA A 382 -29.29 -5.18 38.12
N SER A 383 -30.10 -5.85 37.30
CA SER A 383 -31.57 -5.85 37.19
C SER A 383 -32.16 -4.48 36.91
N ALA A 384 -32.44 -4.20 35.63
CA ALA A 384 -33.50 -3.31 35.19
C ALA A 384 -34.25 -3.96 34.03
N ASP A 385 -35.52 -4.18 34.28
CA ASP A 385 -36.54 -4.78 33.43
C ASP A 385 -37.29 -3.64 32.70
N SER A 386 -37.58 -3.81 31.40
CA SER A 386 -38.74 -3.18 30.74
C SER A 386 -38.95 -3.76 29.35
N SER A 387 -39.72 -4.85 29.36
CA SER A 387 -40.76 -5.23 28.40
C SER A 387 -41.23 -4.20 27.34
N ALA A 388 -41.21 -4.64 26.07
CA ALA A 388 -42.27 -4.44 25.06
C ALA A 388 -41.99 -5.37 23.85
N ARG A 389 -42.60 -6.56 23.81
CA ARG A 389 -43.80 -6.93 23.02
C ARG A 389 -43.60 -7.08 21.50
N ALA A 390 -43.64 -8.36 21.10
CA ALA A 390 -44.41 -8.97 20.00
C ALA A 390 -44.08 -8.59 18.54
N ALA A 391 -43.58 -9.57 17.78
CA ALA A 391 -44.41 -10.31 16.81
C ALA A 391 -43.60 -11.44 16.16
N GLU A 392 -43.87 -12.67 16.58
CA GLU A 392 -43.66 -13.87 15.77
C GLU A 392 -44.63 -13.85 14.57
N SER A 393 -44.13 -14.18 13.38
CA SER A 393 -44.93 -14.85 12.37
C SER A 393 -44.06 -15.80 11.56
N ASN A 394 -44.14 -17.06 11.96
CA ASN A 394 -43.92 -18.21 11.09
C ASN A 394 -45.10 -18.30 10.11
N PRO A 395 -44.91 -18.82 8.88
CA PRO A 395 -45.70 -20.00 8.59
C PRO A 395 -44.92 -21.09 7.85
N ALA A 396 -45.08 -22.31 8.37
CA ALA A 396 -44.99 -23.53 7.59
C ALA A 396 -46.27 -23.69 6.75
N ALA A 397 -46.13 -24.11 5.49
CA ALA A 397 -47.04 -25.06 4.84
C ALA A 397 -46.50 -25.50 3.46
N THR A 398 -46.27 -26.80 3.36
CA THR A 398 -46.17 -27.60 2.13
C THR A 398 -47.54 -27.63 1.40
N PRO A 399 -47.58 -27.97 0.10
CA PRO A 399 -48.42 -29.11 -0.26
C PRO A 399 -47.76 -30.10 -1.24
N GLN A 400 -48.04 -31.38 -1.00
CA GLN A 400 -47.83 -32.50 -1.91
C GLN A 400 -48.80 -32.45 -3.11
N GLY A 401 -48.39 -33.02 -4.24
CA GLY A 401 -49.30 -33.47 -5.31
C GLY A 401 -48.63 -33.63 -6.68
N GLY A 402 -48.11 -34.83 -6.99
CA GLY A 402 -47.83 -35.27 -8.37
C GLY A 402 -49.12 -35.56 -9.16
N PRO A 403 -49.05 -35.95 -10.46
CA PRO A 403 -48.52 -37.28 -10.83
C PRO A 403 -47.77 -37.40 -12.19
N GLN A 404 -46.94 -38.46 -12.23
CA GLN A 404 -46.64 -39.45 -13.30
C GLN A 404 -46.63 -39.11 -14.81
N GLY A 405 -45.57 -39.58 -15.49
CA GLY A 405 -45.57 -39.94 -16.91
C GLY A 405 -44.18 -40.13 -17.55
N SER A 406 -43.60 -41.34 -17.51
CA SER A 406 -42.55 -41.83 -18.44
C SER A 406 -43.20 -42.31 -19.76
N PRO A 407 -42.50 -42.61 -20.91
CA PRO A 407 -41.43 -43.62 -21.06
C PRO A 407 -40.40 -43.30 -22.22
N PRO A 408 -39.74 -44.26 -22.94
CA PRO A 408 -38.39 -44.77 -22.63
C PRO A 408 -37.39 -44.86 -23.83
N GLY A 409 -36.16 -45.33 -23.57
CA GLY A 409 -35.28 -46.07 -24.52
C GLY A 409 -34.34 -45.21 -25.41
N GLY A 410 -33.08 -45.54 -25.66
CA GLY A 410 -32.33 -46.79 -25.45
C GLY A 410 -30.83 -46.61 -25.74
N SER A 411 -30.09 -47.65 -25.36
CA SER A 411 -28.63 -47.80 -25.47
C SER A 411 -28.26 -48.77 -26.59
N PHE A 412 -27.26 -48.44 -27.40
CA PHE A 412 -26.37 -49.35 -28.17
C PHE A 412 -25.07 -48.55 -28.43
N GLY A 413 -23.84 -49.06 -28.43
CA GLY A 413 -23.28 -50.40 -28.49
C GLY A 413 -21.89 -50.25 -29.14
N ARG A 414 -20.89 -50.95 -28.61
CA ARG A 414 -19.46 -50.90 -28.99
C ARG A 414 -19.15 -51.56 -30.34
N ASP A 415 -17.87 -51.43 -30.72
CA ASP A 415 -17.00 -52.33 -31.51
C ASP A 415 -16.56 -51.69 -32.84
N SER A 416 -15.34 -51.84 -33.36
CA SER A 416 -14.07 -52.45 -32.96
C SER A 416 -13.07 -52.09 -34.07
N GLY A 417 -11.75 -52.17 -33.84
CA GLY A 417 -10.81 -52.19 -34.96
C GLY A 417 -9.46 -51.53 -34.69
N ALA A 418 -8.58 -52.26 -34.02
CA ALA A 418 -7.15 -52.00 -34.02
C ALA A 418 -6.54 -52.27 -35.41
N ARG A 419 -5.58 -51.44 -35.83
CA ARG A 419 -4.32 -51.93 -36.40
C ARG A 419 -3.24 -50.86 -36.44
N ASP A 420 -2.13 -51.25 -35.84
CA ASP A 420 -0.78 -50.73 -35.95
C ASP A 420 -0.38 -50.27 -37.36
N THR A 421 0.44 -49.22 -37.45
CA THR A 421 1.88 -49.39 -37.72
C THR A 421 2.65 -48.07 -37.57
N ARG A 422 3.58 -48.10 -36.62
CA ARG A 422 4.99 -47.64 -36.64
C ARG A 422 5.40 -46.59 -37.68
N GLY A 423 6.09 -45.56 -37.17
CA GLY A 423 7.27 -44.98 -37.83
C GLY A 423 7.33 -43.45 -37.77
N GLY A 424 7.95 -42.88 -36.73
CA GLY A 424 8.61 -41.58 -36.87
C GLY A 424 9.99 -41.73 -37.55
N PRO A 425 10.89 -40.74 -37.51
CA PRO A 425 10.70 -39.30 -37.29
C PRO A 425 11.53 -38.43 -38.28
N ALA A 426 11.55 -37.12 -38.02
CA ALA A 426 12.60 -36.13 -38.35
C ALA A 426 12.58 -35.41 -39.72
N GLY A 427 12.79 -34.08 -39.65
CA GLY A 427 13.56 -33.34 -40.66
C GLY A 427 12.97 -32.01 -41.17
N GLY A 428 13.27 -30.91 -40.48
CA GLY A 428 13.78 -29.64 -41.05
C GLY A 428 12.93 -28.74 -41.97
N PRO A 429 12.88 -27.40 -41.73
CA PRO A 429 12.42 -26.37 -42.68
C PRO A 429 13.63 -25.71 -43.41
N PRO A 430 13.50 -24.52 -44.06
CA PRO A 430 12.62 -24.08 -45.16
C PRO A 430 13.45 -23.57 -46.38
N GLY A 431 12.81 -23.24 -47.51
CA GLY A 431 13.47 -22.40 -48.53
C GLY A 431 12.75 -22.28 -49.87
N GLY A 432 12.71 -21.04 -50.41
CA GLY A 432 12.60 -20.80 -51.86
C GLY A 432 11.42 -19.95 -52.36
N ARG A 433 11.66 -18.63 -52.48
CA ARG A 433 10.97 -17.63 -53.34
C ARG A 433 11.13 -17.96 -54.85
N PRO A 434 10.74 -17.10 -55.83
CA PRO A 434 9.51 -16.31 -56.08
C PRO A 434 9.04 -16.39 -57.57
N GLY A 435 7.93 -15.73 -57.91
CA GLY A 435 7.52 -15.38 -59.29
C GLY A 435 6.02 -15.64 -59.50
N GLY A 436 5.22 -14.84 -60.19
CA GLY A 436 5.33 -13.60 -60.96
C GLY A 436 3.88 -13.23 -61.36
N GLY A 437 3.58 -11.95 -61.60
CA GLY A 437 2.24 -11.47 -62.02
C GLY A 437 1.88 -11.82 -63.48
N PRO A 438 1.03 -11.06 -64.21
CA PRO A 438 0.16 -9.95 -63.82
C PRO A 438 -1.27 -10.00 -64.45
N GLY A 439 -2.12 -9.02 -64.10
CA GLY A 439 -3.35 -8.64 -64.82
C GLY A 439 -4.32 -7.91 -63.88
N GLY A 440 -4.87 -6.72 -64.14
CA GLY A 440 -4.92 -5.88 -65.34
C GLY A 440 -6.37 -5.44 -65.61
N GLY A 441 -6.65 -4.13 -65.49
CA GLY A 441 -7.90 -3.45 -65.88
C GLY A 441 -8.85 -3.18 -64.70
N GLY A 442 -9.34 -1.97 -64.39
CA GLY A 442 -9.61 -0.70 -65.10
C GLY A 442 -10.92 -0.18 -64.47
N GLY A 443 -11.28 1.09 -64.26
CA GLY A 443 -10.82 2.44 -64.59
C GLY A 443 -11.72 3.44 -63.79
N PRO A 444 -11.67 4.76 -64.04
CA PRO A 444 -11.84 5.80 -63.01
C PRO A 444 -13.04 6.76 -63.17
N GLY A 445 -13.29 7.57 -62.14
CA GLY A 445 -14.08 8.82 -62.19
C GLY A 445 -14.67 9.17 -60.80
N GLY A 446 -14.67 10.39 -60.25
CA GLY A 446 -14.21 11.71 -60.68
C GLY A 446 -14.82 12.76 -59.72
N GLY A 447 -14.02 13.77 -59.32
CA GLY A 447 -14.49 15.11 -58.96
C GLY A 447 -14.88 15.45 -57.50
N PRO A 448 -14.24 16.46 -56.87
CA PRO A 448 -14.69 17.09 -55.62
C PRO A 448 -15.49 18.38 -55.87
N GLY A 449 -16.60 18.58 -55.14
CA GLY A 449 -17.42 19.81 -55.17
C GLY A 449 -17.42 20.51 -53.81
N GLY A 450 -17.08 21.80 -53.80
CA GLY A 450 -16.87 22.65 -52.62
C GLY A 450 -18.13 23.21 -51.93
N PRO A 451 -17.95 24.16 -50.98
CA PRO A 451 -18.97 24.57 -50.00
C PRO A 451 -19.86 25.72 -50.49
N GLY A 452 -21.16 25.64 -50.19
CA GLY A 452 -22.14 26.71 -50.42
C GLY A 452 -22.21 27.71 -49.27
N GLY A 453 -22.05 28.99 -49.60
CA GLY A 453 -22.33 30.13 -48.71
C GLY A 453 -23.82 30.52 -48.65
N PRO A 454 -24.20 31.45 -47.74
CA PRO A 454 -25.59 31.79 -47.48
C PRO A 454 -26.10 32.94 -48.37
N PRO A 455 -27.43 33.03 -48.63
CA PRO A 455 -28.04 34.20 -49.23
C PRO A 455 -28.39 35.26 -48.17
N GLY A 456 -28.20 36.54 -48.53
CA GLY A 456 -28.55 37.69 -47.70
C GLY A 456 -29.94 38.27 -47.98
N GLY A 457 -30.31 39.23 -47.12
CA GLY A 457 -31.08 40.43 -47.47
C GLY A 457 -32.61 40.35 -47.49
N GLY A 458 -33.26 40.96 -46.50
CA GLY A 458 -34.69 41.32 -46.58
C GLY A 458 -35.30 41.82 -45.25
N ARG A 459 -35.20 43.13 -44.98
CA ARG A 459 -36.16 43.92 -44.16
C ARG A 459 -37.23 44.47 -45.12
N PRO A 460 -38.52 44.63 -44.76
CA PRO A 460 -38.99 45.74 -43.90
C PRO A 460 -40.27 45.50 -43.05
N GLY A 461 -40.63 46.49 -42.21
CA GLY A 461 -41.89 46.63 -41.44
C GLY A 461 -41.67 46.43 -39.93
N ARG A 462 -41.63 47.44 -39.05
CA ARG A 462 -42.63 48.47 -38.68
C ARG A 462 -43.95 47.84 -38.26
N ASP A 463 -44.16 47.74 -36.94
CA ASP A 463 -45.36 48.14 -36.18
C ASP A 463 -45.16 47.73 -34.70
N GLY A 464 -45.45 48.65 -33.77
CA GLY A 464 -45.42 48.44 -32.31
C GLY A 464 -44.42 49.29 -31.56
#